data_AF-A0A351KTQ9-F1
#
_entry.id   AF-A0A351KTQ9-F1
#
_cell.length_a   1.000
_cell.length_b   1.000
_cell.length_c   1.000
_cell.angle_alpha   90.00
_cell.angle_beta   90.00
_cell.angle_gamma   90.00
#
_symmetry.space_group_name_H-M   'P 1'
#
loop_
_entity.id
_entity.type
_entity.pdbx_description
1 polymer ?
#
loop_
_entity_poly.entity_id
_entity_poly.type
_entity_poly.pdbx_seq_one_letter_code
_entity_poly.pdbx_strand_id
1 'polypeptide(L)'
;MRSPLVFGALAPLALALNCLTVQAESAPPPPPGLMMSDEGLRERQEHLLQMHALSDRILAAKDPKEKEKLKEEQLQLMKSYELKHHQMMQRHMKEMMDKKPKP
;
A
#
# COMPACT_ATOMS: atom_id res chain seq x y z
N MET A 1 -37.02 55.87 15.58
CA MET A 1 -35.82 56.03 14.72
C MET A 1 -35.40 54.67 14.20
N ARG A 2 -35.18 54.56 12.88
CA ARG A 2 -34.28 53.65 12.12
C ARG A 2 -34.17 52.15 12.49
N SER A 3 -34.62 51.28 11.59
CA SER A 3 -33.98 49.98 11.24
C SER A 3 -32.59 50.22 10.60
N PRO A 4 -31.65 49.25 10.40
CA PRO A 4 -31.86 47.91 9.79
C PRO A 4 -30.93 46.73 10.25
N LEU A 5 -31.19 45.53 9.69
CA LEU A 5 -30.29 44.41 9.25
C LEU A 5 -29.04 44.08 10.10
N VAL A 6 -28.67 42.81 10.38
CA VAL A 6 -27.97 41.93 9.42
C VAL A 6 -28.21 40.43 9.73
N PHE A 7 -28.35 39.67 8.65
CA PHE A 7 -28.17 38.22 8.57
C PHE A 7 -26.87 37.75 9.25
N GLY A 8 -26.95 36.64 9.96
CA GLY A 8 -25.79 35.89 10.44
C GLY A 8 -26.12 34.41 10.47
N ALA A 9 -25.99 33.77 9.31
CA ALA A 9 -26.05 32.33 9.18
C ALA A 9 -24.99 31.65 10.07
N LEU A 10 -25.35 30.57 10.75
CA LEU A 10 -24.53 29.37 10.74
C LEU A 10 -25.34 28.15 11.18
N ALA A 11 -25.64 27.32 10.19
CA ALA A 11 -26.16 25.97 10.32
C ALA A 11 -25.14 25.07 11.05
N PRO A 12 -25.55 23.85 11.45
CA PRO A 12 -25.11 23.19 12.68
C PRO A 12 -23.74 22.51 12.56
N LEU A 13 -23.00 22.60 13.67
CA LEU A 13 -21.81 21.85 14.05
C LEU A 13 -22.11 20.35 14.26
N ALA A 14 -22.69 19.67 13.27
CA ALA A 14 -23.06 18.25 13.37
C ALA A 14 -22.61 17.40 12.17
N LEU A 15 -21.69 17.91 11.35
CA LEU A 15 -21.08 17.16 10.24
C LEU A 15 -19.57 16.95 10.45
N ALA A 16 -19.14 16.70 11.69
CA ALA A 16 -17.73 16.41 12.00
C ALA A 16 -17.51 15.02 12.65
N LEU A 17 -18.56 14.18 12.74
CA LEU A 17 -18.47 12.82 13.26
C LEU A 17 -18.48 11.74 12.15
N ASN A 18 -18.12 12.10 10.91
CA ASN A 18 -18.07 11.14 9.80
C ASN A 18 -16.69 11.02 9.14
N CYS A 19 -15.63 11.52 9.77
CA CYS A 19 -14.26 11.43 9.25
C CYS A 19 -13.39 10.39 9.98
N LEU A 20 -13.96 9.60 10.91
CA LEU A 20 -13.26 8.50 11.59
C LEU A 20 -13.48 7.12 10.94
N THR A 21 -14.17 7.05 9.80
CA THR A 21 -14.37 5.82 9.03
C THR A 21 -13.46 5.78 7.81
N VAL A 22 -12.22 6.28 7.93
CA VAL A 22 -11.16 5.93 6.97
C VAL A 22 -10.72 4.51 7.27
N GLN A 23 -11.37 3.60 6.53
CA GLN A 23 -10.98 2.23 6.17
C GLN A 23 -9.59 1.80 6.68
N ALA A 24 -9.59 1.09 7.79
CA ALA A 24 -8.53 0.19 8.20
C ALA A 24 -8.73 -1.21 7.59
N GLU A 25 -9.16 -1.30 6.33
CA GLU A 25 -9.38 -2.58 5.65
C GLU A 25 -8.88 -2.50 4.21
N SER A 26 -7.61 -2.87 4.02
CA SER A 26 -7.11 -3.55 2.80
C SER A 26 -5.59 -3.76 2.87
N ALA A 27 -5.07 -4.26 3.99
CA ALA A 27 -3.85 -5.05 3.92
C ALA A 27 -4.32 -6.50 3.73
N PRO A 28 -4.12 -7.15 2.57
CA PRO A 28 -4.47 -8.56 2.43
C PRO A 28 -3.73 -9.33 3.53
N PRO A 29 -4.43 -10.15 4.34
CA PRO A 29 -3.78 -10.94 5.36
C PRO A 29 -2.71 -11.81 4.70
N PRO A 30 -1.50 -11.92 5.27
CA PRO A 30 -0.48 -12.77 4.71
C PRO A 30 -1.03 -14.20 4.61
N PRO A 31 -0.84 -14.91 3.48
CA PRO A 31 -1.34 -16.27 3.34
C PRO A 31 -0.78 -17.15 4.47
N PRO A 32 -1.63 -17.88 5.20
CA PRO A 32 -1.18 -18.71 6.31
C PRO A 32 -0.41 -19.92 5.76
N GLY A 33 0.86 -20.07 6.16
CA GLY A 33 1.58 -21.35 6.02
C GLY A 33 2.91 -21.35 5.25
N LEU A 34 3.45 -20.21 4.83
CA LEU A 34 4.84 -20.17 4.34
C LEU A 34 5.76 -19.73 5.49
N MET A 35 6.66 -20.62 5.91
CA MET A 35 7.80 -20.26 6.76
C MET A 35 8.65 -19.25 5.99
N MET A 36 8.29 -17.97 6.11
CA MET A 36 9.12 -16.87 5.63
C MET A 36 10.27 -16.74 6.63
N SER A 37 11.50 -16.93 6.17
CA SER A 37 12.68 -16.61 6.97
C SER A 37 12.59 -15.16 7.45
N ASP A 38 13.20 -14.82 8.60
CA ASP A 38 13.25 -13.45 9.12
C ASP A 38 13.73 -12.43 8.06
N GLU A 39 14.65 -12.84 7.19
CA GLU A 39 15.14 -12.07 6.06
C GLU A 39 14.02 -11.74 5.04
N GLY A 40 13.18 -12.72 4.69
CA GLY A 40 12.05 -12.52 3.78
C GLY A 40 10.95 -11.65 4.39
N LEU A 41 10.75 -11.71 5.71
CA LEU A 41 9.83 -10.82 6.42
C LEU A 41 10.33 -9.37 6.41
N ARG A 42 11.62 -9.16 6.67
CA ARG A 42 12.25 -7.83 6.61
C ARG A 42 12.19 -7.25 5.20
N GLU A 43 12.52 -8.03 4.18
CA GLU A 43 12.44 -7.59 2.79
C GLU A 43 11.02 -7.21 2.37
N ARG A 44 10.02 -8.01 2.78
CA ARG A 44 8.61 -7.66 2.53
C ARG A 44 8.21 -6.37 3.24
N GLN A 45 8.62 -6.21 4.49
CA GLN A 45 8.32 -5.02 5.27
C GLN A 45 8.95 -3.77 4.65
N GLU A 46 10.21 -3.85 4.25
CA GLU A 46 10.91 -2.77 3.56
C GLU A 46 10.24 -2.43 2.23
N HIS A 47 9.87 -3.44 1.43
CA HIS A 47 9.14 -3.24 0.18
C HIS A 47 7.81 -2.52 0.40
N LEU A 48 7.04 -2.92 1.42
CA LEU A 48 5.77 -2.27 1.77
C LEU A 48 5.98 -0.81 2.21
N LEU A 49 7.02 -0.53 3.01
CA LEU A 49 7.35 0.83 3.42
C LEU A 49 7.73 1.72 2.23
N GLN A 50 8.57 1.21 1.32
CA GLN A 50 8.92 1.92 0.09
C GLN A 50 7.68 2.16 -0.79
N MET A 51 6.76 1.19 -0.86
CA MET A 51 5.54 1.34 -1.63
C MET A 51 4.55 2.32 -1.04
N HIS A 52 4.43 2.35 0.28
CA HIS A 52 3.63 3.35 0.97
C HIS A 52 4.19 4.75 0.74
N ALA A 53 5.50 4.94 0.91
CA ALA A 53 6.15 6.23 0.71
C ALA A 53 5.99 6.74 -0.73
N LEU A 54 6.08 5.86 -1.74
CA LEU A 54 5.81 6.24 -3.14
C LEU A 54 4.34 6.60 -3.36
N SER A 55 3.42 5.87 -2.76
CA SER A 55 1.98 6.17 -2.83
C SER A 55 1.66 7.52 -2.20
N ASP A 56 2.25 7.85 -1.05
CA ASP A 56 2.09 9.15 -0.41
C ASP A 56 2.60 10.29 -1.29
N ARG A 57 3.75 10.09 -1.96
CA ARG A 57 4.29 11.06 -2.92
C ARG A 57 3.39 11.23 -4.14
N ILE A 58 2.80 10.14 -4.66
CA ILE A 58 1.83 10.19 -5.75
C ILE A 58 0.60 10.99 -5.32
N LEU A 59 0.12 10.81 -4.10
CA LEU A 59 -1.04 11.55 -3.59
C LEU A 59 -0.72 13.04 -3.37
N ALA A 60 0.47 13.34 -2.86
CA ALA A 60 0.94 14.71 -2.63
C ALA A 60 1.26 15.49 -3.91
N ALA A 61 1.68 14.79 -4.98
CA ALA A 61 2.01 15.40 -6.26
C ALA A 61 0.78 16.06 -6.92
N LYS A 62 0.89 17.35 -7.19
CA LYS A 62 -0.15 18.13 -7.89
C LYS A 62 0.00 18.05 -9.41
N ASP A 63 1.23 17.87 -9.89
CA ASP A 63 1.51 17.83 -11.31
C ASP A 63 1.21 16.44 -11.93
N PRO A 64 0.48 16.38 -13.05
CA PRO A 64 0.11 15.12 -13.69
C PRO A 64 1.32 14.36 -14.25
N LYS A 65 2.33 15.08 -14.76
CA LYS A 65 3.56 14.47 -15.28
C LYS A 65 4.41 13.84 -14.19
N GLU A 66 4.45 14.45 -13.00
CA GLU A 66 5.17 13.88 -11.86
C GLU A 66 4.44 12.66 -11.30
N LYS A 67 3.10 12.72 -11.25
CA LYS A 67 2.28 11.55 -10.89
C LYS A 67 2.52 10.35 -11.80
N GLU A 68 2.62 10.55 -13.11
CA GLU A 68 2.91 9.46 -14.05
C GLU A 68 4.30 8.85 -13.79
N LYS A 69 5.33 9.68 -13.61
CA LYS A 69 6.68 9.19 -13.27
C LYS A 69 6.70 8.38 -11.98
N LEU A 70 6.06 8.89 -10.93
CA LEU A 70 6.00 8.20 -9.64
C LEU A 70 5.22 6.88 -9.72
N LYS A 71 4.17 6.82 -10.55
CA LYS A 71 3.45 5.57 -10.84
C LYS A 71 4.32 4.56 -11.60
N GLU A 72 5.12 5.01 -12.56
CA GLU A 72 6.10 4.16 -13.25
C GLU A 72 7.14 3.61 -12.28
N GLU A 73 7.67 4.45 -11.38
CA GLU A 73 8.59 4.01 -10.32
C GLU A 73 7.92 2.97 -9.42
N GLN A 74 6.66 3.19 -9.03
CA GLN A 74 5.89 2.23 -8.26
C GLN A 74 5.71 0.89 -8.99
N LEU A 75 5.41 0.92 -10.29
CA LEU A 75 5.26 -0.27 -11.11
C LEU A 75 6.59 -1.04 -11.27
N GLN A 76 7.70 -0.32 -11.45
CA GLN A 76 9.03 -0.93 -11.53
C GLN A 76 9.41 -1.61 -10.21
N LEU A 77 9.15 -0.94 -9.08
CA LEU A 77 9.45 -1.50 -7.77
C LEU A 77 8.66 -2.79 -7.54
N MET A 78 7.37 -2.80 -7.86
CA MET A 78 6.52 -4.00 -7.78
C MET A 78 7.06 -5.15 -8.65
N LYS A 79 7.36 -4.88 -9.93
CA LYS A 79 7.91 -5.90 -10.84
C LYS A 79 9.23 -6.50 -10.35
N SER A 80 10.11 -5.66 -9.82
CA SER A 80 11.41 -6.12 -9.30
C SER A 80 11.25 -7.05 -8.10
N TYR A 81 10.33 -6.71 -7.19
CA TYR A 81 10.03 -7.51 -6.02
C TYR A 81 9.33 -8.83 -6.41
N GLU A 82 8.36 -8.78 -7.32
CA GLU A 82 7.68 -9.97 -7.86
C GLU A 82 8.66 -10.93 -8.53
N LEU A 83 9.58 -10.42 -9.35
CA LEU A 83 10.59 -11.25 -10.03
C LEU A 83 11.49 -11.96 -9.01
N LYS A 84 11.97 -11.23 -8.01
CA LYS A 84 12.80 -11.79 -6.93
C LYS A 84 12.02 -12.84 -6.14
N HIS A 85 10.79 -12.52 -5.75
CA HIS A 85 9.92 -13.45 -5.03
C HIS A 85 9.64 -14.71 -5.85
N HIS A 86 9.36 -14.56 -7.14
CA HIS A 86 9.11 -15.67 -8.05
C HIS A 86 10.35 -16.55 -8.21
N GLN A 87 11.55 -15.97 -8.34
CA GLN A 87 12.80 -16.73 -8.38
C GLN A 87 13.03 -17.53 -7.09
N MET A 88 12.76 -16.94 -5.92
CA MET A 88 12.88 -17.65 -4.65
C MET A 88 11.89 -18.82 -4.59
N MET A 89 10.64 -18.62 -5.00
CA MET A 89 9.63 -19.68 -5.05
C MET A 89 10.00 -20.79 -6.04
N GLN A 90 10.52 -20.45 -7.22
CA GLN A 90 11.00 -21.43 -8.21
C GLN A 90 12.15 -22.27 -7.65
N ARG A 91 13.13 -21.62 -6.99
CA ARG A 91 14.25 -22.33 -6.36
C ARG A 91 13.75 -23.28 -5.28
N HIS A 92 12.87 -22.81 -4.41
CA HIS A 92 12.29 -23.61 -3.35
C HIS A 92 11.50 -24.82 -3.91
N MET A 93 10.69 -24.62 -4.95
CA MET A 93 9.99 -25.72 -5.62
C MET A 93 10.96 -26.75 -6.22
N LYS A 94 12.05 -26.29 -6.84
CA LYS A 94 13.07 -27.18 -7.41
C LYS A 94 13.71 -28.05 -6.32
N GLU A 95 14.11 -27.45 -5.20
CA GLU A 95 14.69 -28.20 -4.08
C GLU A 95 13.73 -29.25 -3.50
N MET A 96 12.44 -28.93 -3.42
CA MET A 96 11.41 -29.87 -2.97
C MET A 96 11.19 -31.03 -3.94
N MET A 97 11.32 -30.78 -5.25
CA MET A 97 11.24 -31.84 -6.27
C MET A 97 12.48 -32.75 -6.24
N ASP A 98 13.68 -32.18 -6.09
CA ASP A 98 14.94 -32.92 -6.06
C ASP A 98 15.08 -33.79 -4.79
N LYS A 99 14.44 -33.39 -3.68
CA LYS A 99 14.44 -34.13 -2.40
C LYS A 99 13.36 -35.22 -2.30
N LYS A 100 12.51 -35.43 -3.31
CA LYS A 100 11.59 -36.57 -3.29
C LYS A 100 12.38 -37.87 -3.45
N PRO A 101 12.31 -38.82 -2.50
CA PRO A 101 12.86 -40.15 -2.74
C PRO A 101 12.11 -40.79 -3.92
N LYS A 102 12.88 -41.32 -4.87
CA LYS A 102 12.37 -42.18 -5.94
C LYS A 102 11.70 -43.40 -5.29
N PRO A 103 10.51 -43.84 -5.73
CA PRO A 103 9.88 -45.05 -5.19
C PRO A 103 10.74 -46.29 -5.39
#